data_AF-B0R1Y3-F1
#
_entry.id   AF-B0R1Y3-F1
#
_cell.length_a   1.000
_cell.length_b   1.000
_cell.length_c   1.000
_cell.angle_alpha   90.00
_cell.angle_beta   90.00
_cell.angle_gamma   90.00
#
_symmetry.space_group_name_H-M   'P 1'
#
loop_
_entity.id
_entity.type
_entity.pdbx_description
1 polymer ?
#
loop_
_entity_poly.entity_id
_entity_poly.type
_entity_poly.pdbx_seq_one_letter_code
_entity_poly.pdbx_strand_id
1 'polypeptide(L)'
;IMASGQQASTHIVPALKPLVHDLFILRANNKSESAKELDTQREVVVSMLLRLIHYSQVLEMFTAVLQQAHRENEEKWKRLSRQVVDMILPLLARQQINLDSPVALDVLHHLLGTVAPSSLRPVDILLKALLLVPYDQVSIVSMQRWLAMALALLGVLTTQSKEETILSRLQELGLTSDLFICVLDPQHTKEDALNANMTPPEEVLARFLLQIVGFTVTTVQSLRFSKSIDVSGVQPHDFLAQELSRLLLSMTHMFKSGAFRKVGVMMASLISRPQQSKCWFALDHLNEVFHSLI
;
A
#
# COMPACT_ATOMS: atom_id res chain seq x y z
N ILE A 1 -9.12 29.92 7.34
CA ILE A 1 -8.19 28.79 7.63
C ILE A 1 -7.65 28.18 6.33
N MET A 2 -8.47 27.55 5.48
CA MET A 2 -7.99 26.97 4.21
C MET A 2 -7.45 28.02 3.21
N ALA A 3 -8.14 29.15 3.07
CA ALA A 3 -7.71 30.26 2.20
C ALA A 3 -6.64 31.17 2.83
N SER A 4 -6.30 30.98 4.11
CA SER A 4 -5.40 31.87 4.85
C SER A 4 -3.95 31.36 4.91
N GLY A 5 -3.59 30.34 4.12
CA GLY A 5 -2.22 29.84 3.99
C GLY A 5 -1.65 29.11 5.21
N GLN A 6 -2.47 28.81 6.23
CA GLN A 6 -2.03 28.10 7.42
C GLN A 6 -1.72 26.62 7.11
N GLN A 7 -0.75 26.04 7.82
CA GLN A 7 -0.37 24.64 7.65
C GLN A 7 -1.57 23.71 7.89
N ALA A 8 -1.86 22.87 6.88
CA ALA A 8 -3.06 22.06 6.90
C ALA A 8 -3.05 20.97 7.98
N SER A 9 -1.88 20.39 8.28
CA SER A 9 -1.71 19.37 9.32
C SER A 9 -2.07 19.85 10.73
N THR A 10 -1.80 21.12 11.04
CA THR A 10 -1.96 21.67 12.40
C THR A 10 -3.24 22.45 12.60
N HIS A 11 -3.81 23.05 11.55
CA HIS A 11 -4.98 23.94 11.68
C HIS A 11 -6.20 23.41 10.95
N ILE A 12 -6.04 22.97 9.69
CA ILE A 12 -7.18 22.63 8.83
C ILE A 12 -7.72 21.24 9.15
N VAL A 13 -6.85 20.23 9.17
CA VAL A 13 -7.23 18.82 9.42
C VAL A 13 -7.84 18.64 10.81
N PRO A 14 -7.26 19.18 11.90
CA PRO A 14 -7.87 19.07 13.23
C PRO A 14 -9.23 19.76 13.33
N ALA A 15 -9.43 20.89 12.63
CA ALA A 15 -10.72 21.59 12.62
C ALA A 15 -11.83 20.83 11.87
N LEU A 16 -11.47 19.96 10.91
CA LEU A 16 -12.43 19.12 10.19
C LEU A 16 -12.92 17.93 11.03
N LYS A 17 -12.13 17.42 11.96
CA LYS A 17 -12.49 16.25 12.78
C LYS A 17 -13.82 16.43 13.55
N PRO A 18 -14.06 17.52 14.33
CA PRO A 18 -15.34 17.72 15.00
C PRO A 18 -16.49 17.96 14.01
N LEU A 19 -16.23 18.58 12.85
CA LEU A 19 -17.23 18.82 11.82
C LEU A 19 -17.72 17.50 11.19
N VAL A 20 -16.79 16.59 10.86
CA VAL A 20 -17.12 15.26 10.36
C VAL A 20 -17.91 14.48 11.41
N HIS A 21 -17.51 14.53 12.68
CA HIS A 21 -18.22 13.86 13.75
C HIS A 21 -19.66 14.39 13.92
N ASP A 22 -19.88 15.70 13.94
CA ASP A 22 -21.21 16.28 14.05
C ASP A 22 -22.11 15.91 12.85
N LEU A 23 -21.63 16.14 11.62
CA LEU A 23 -22.45 15.97 10.42
C LEU A 23 -22.74 14.52 10.06
N PHE A 24 -21.79 13.61 10.27
CA PHE A 24 -21.92 12.21 9.85
C PHE A 24 -22.28 11.27 11.00
N ILE A 25 -21.93 11.57 12.25
CA ILE A 25 -22.22 10.66 13.38
C ILE A 25 -23.42 11.17 14.18
N LEU A 26 -23.40 12.42 14.66
CA LEU A 26 -24.46 12.92 15.55
C LEU A 26 -25.76 13.21 14.79
N ARG A 27 -25.67 13.82 13.61
CA ARG A 27 -26.84 14.21 12.79
C ARG A 27 -27.25 13.14 11.77
N ALA A 28 -26.63 11.96 11.83
CA ALA A 28 -26.89 10.78 10.99
C ALA A 28 -28.38 10.53 10.67
N ASN A 29 -29.23 10.59 11.70
CA ASN A 29 -30.63 10.14 11.63
C ASN A 29 -31.67 11.27 11.52
N ASN A 30 -31.25 12.51 11.32
CA ASN A 30 -32.16 13.65 11.30
C ASN A 30 -32.93 13.75 9.97
N LYS A 31 -34.20 13.33 9.95
CA LYS A 31 -35.05 13.23 8.73
C LYS A 31 -35.99 14.43 8.48
N SER A 32 -35.78 15.56 9.17
CA SER A 32 -36.59 16.78 9.00
C SER A 32 -36.30 17.51 7.67
N GLU A 33 -37.04 18.59 7.38
CA GLU A 33 -36.87 19.45 6.19
C GLU A 33 -35.42 19.99 6.04
N SER A 34 -34.66 20.04 7.15
CA SER A 34 -33.22 20.27 7.21
C SER A 34 -32.35 19.17 6.57
N ALA A 35 -32.90 18.04 6.15
CA ALA A 35 -32.15 16.91 5.59
C ALA A 35 -31.48 17.25 4.25
N LYS A 36 -32.16 18.03 3.39
CA LYS A 36 -31.57 18.49 2.12
C LYS A 36 -30.38 19.43 2.33
N GLU A 37 -30.50 20.35 3.28
CA GLU A 37 -29.41 21.26 3.65
C GLU A 37 -28.24 20.48 4.27
N LEU A 38 -28.54 19.50 5.13
CA LEU A 38 -27.53 18.61 5.72
C LEU A 38 -26.76 17.83 4.65
N ASP A 39 -27.43 17.30 3.64
CA ASP A 39 -26.77 16.60 2.53
C ASP A 39 -25.85 17.53 1.74
N THR A 40 -26.28 18.78 1.48
CA THR A 40 -25.41 19.79 0.83
C THR A 40 -24.16 20.09 1.68
N GLN A 41 -24.33 20.25 3.01
CA GLN A 41 -23.19 20.46 3.91
C GLN A 41 -22.23 19.26 3.91
N ARG A 42 -22.76 18.03 3.92
CA ARG A 42 -21.97 16.79 3.85
C ARG A 42 -21.18 16.71 2.55
N GLU A 43 -21.77 17.04 1.41
CA GLU A 43 -21.07 17.05 0.11
C GLU A 43 -19.91 18.05 0.07
N VAL A 44 -20.10 19.24 0.65
CA VAL A 44 -19.03 20.25 0.77
C VAL A 44 -17.89 19.71 1.64
N VAL A 45 -18.20 19.08 2.77
CA VAL A 45 -17.18 18.49 3.65
C VAL A 45 -16.46 17.33 2.96
N VAL A 46 -17.16 16.45 2.26
CA VAL A 46 -16.54 15.38 1.46
C VAL A 46 -15.57 15.97 0.44
N SER A 47 -15.97 17.02 -0.28
CA SER A 47 -15.12 17.70 -1.24
C SER A 47 -13.88 18.34 -0.59
N MET A 48 -14.03 18.92 0.60
CA MET A 48 -12.92 19.44 1.40
C MET A 48 -11.95 18.34 1.83
N LEU A 49 -12.46 17.18 2.27
CA LEU A 49 -11.65 16.02 2.64
C LEU A 49 -10.91 15.45 1.43
N LEU A 50 -11.56 15.31 0.26
CA LEU A 50 -10.92 14.82 -0.97
C LEU A 50 -9.70 15.66 -1.37
N ARG A 51 -9.77 16.99 -1.18
CA ARG A 51 -8.63 17.90 -1.44
C ARG A 51 -7.46 17.74 -0.48
N LEU A 52 -7.69 17.10 0.67
CA LEU A 52 -6.70 16.90 1.74
C LEU A 52 -6.39 15.42 1.96
N ILE A 53 -6.77 14.56 1.01
CA ILE A 53 -6.76 13.10 1.16
C ILE A 53 -5.35 12.51 1.33
N HIS A 54 -4.31 13.29 1.05
CA HIS A 54 -2.91 12.89 1.27
C HIS A 54 -2.51 12.82 2.76
N TYR A 55 -3.29 13.40 3.67
CA TYR A 55 -3.06 13.27 5.11
C TYR A 55 -3.71 12.00 5.67
N SER A 56 -2.97 11.21 6.45
CA SER A 56 -3.50 9.99 7.07
C SER A 56 -4.69 10.24 8.00
N GLN A 57 -4.73 11.36 8.72
CA GLN A 57 -5.89 11.72 9.55
C GLN A 57 -7.15 12.00 8.72
N VAL A 58 -6.99 12.43 7.46
CA VAL A 58 -8.12 12.61 6.54
C VAL A 58 -8.63 11.28 6.04
N LEU A 59 -7.74 10.30 5.82
CA LEU A 59 -8.13 8.91 5.55
C LEU A 59 -8.94 8.32 6.73
N GLU A 60 -8.54 8.59 7.98
CA GLU A 60 -9.26 8.19 9.19
C GLU A 60 -10.68 8.78 9.20
N MET A 61 -10.82 10.07 8.90
CA MET A 61 -12.12 10.73 8.79
C MET A 61 -12.97 10.12 7.66
N PHE A 62 -12.36 9.80 6.51
CA PHE A 62 -13.07 9.13 5.41
C PHE A 62 -13.59 7.75 5.79
N THR A 63 -12.88 7.00 6.63
CA THR A 63 -13.38 5.72 7.13
C THR A 63 -14.70 5.89 7.88
N ALA A 64 -14.80 6.89 8.76
CA ALA A 64 -16.06 7.17 9.46
C ALA A 64 -17.18 7.61 8.49
N VAL A 65 -16.86 8.46 7.51
CA VAL A 65 -17.80 8.91 6.48
C VAL A 65 -18.32 7.73 5.65
N LEU A 66 -17.45 6.81 5.22
CA LEU A 66 -17.83 5.63 4.44
C LEU A 66 -18.67 4.64 5.25
N GLN A 67 -18.33 4.42 6.52
CA GLN A 67 -19.14 3.58 7.42
C GLN A 67 -20.55 4.14 7.59
N GLN A 68 -20.67 5.45 7.72
CA GLN A 68 -21.98 6.09 7.79
C GLN A 68 -22.72 5.97 6.45
N ALA A 69 -22.05 6.24 5.33
CA ALA A 69 -22.66 6.10 4.00
C ALA A 69 -23.19 4.68 3.77
N HIS A 70 -22.47 3.65 4.24
CA HIS A 70 -22.88 2.24 4.13
C HIS A 70 -24.17 1.96 4.91
N ARG A 71 -24.35 2.58 6.08
CA ARG A 71 -25.57 2.45 6.89
C ARG A 71 -26.75 3.20 6.30
N GLU A 72 -26.52 4.33 5.64
CA GLU A 72 -27.58 5.16 5.07
C GLU A 72 -28.09 4.61 3.74
N ASN A 73 -27.19 4.34 2.79
CA ASN A 73 -27.54 3.96 1.43
C ASN A 73 -26.38 3.24 0.74
N GLU A 74 -26.61 1.98 0.36
CA GLU A 74 -25.60 1.13 -0.28
C GLU A 74 -25.08 1.71 -1.60
N GLU A 75 -25.93 2.33 -2.42
CA GLU A 75 -25.49 2.96 -3.67
C GLU A 75 -24.61 4.19 -3.42
N LYS A 76 -24.97 5.02 -2.45
CA LYS A 76 -24.18 6.20 -2.03
C LYS A 76 -22.81 5.74 -1.54
N TRP A 77 -22.77 4.69 -0.72
CA TRP A 77 -21.52 4.07 -0.25
C TRP A 77 -20.65 3.53 -1.39
N LYS A 78 -21.22 2.81 -2.36
CA LYS A 78 -20.48 2.31 -3.52
C LYS A 78 -19.88 3.44 -4.36
N ARG A 79 -20.68 4.50 -4.64
CA ARG A 79 -20.22 5.66 -5.40
C ARG A 79 -19.09 6.40 -4.68
N LEU A 80 -19.27 6.68 -3.38
CA LEU A 80 -18.24 7.35 -2.58
C LEU A 80 -16.98 6.48 -2.42
N SER A 81 -17.15 5.18 -2.19
CA SER A 81 -16.03 4.22 -2.14
C SER A 81 -15.21 4.25 -3.42
N ARG A 82 -15.88 4.27 -4.59
CA ARG A 82 -15.18 4.34 -5.88
C ARG A 82 -14.43 5.66 -6.04
N GLN A 83 -15.07 6.77 -5.71
CA GLN A 83 -14.43 8.09 -5.75
C GLN A 83 -13.19 8.17 -4.85
N VAL A 84 -13.26 7.64 -3.63
CA VAL A 84 -12.12 7.59 -2.70
C VAL A 84 -11.00 6.73 -3.28
N VAL A 85 -11.30 5.51 -3.74
CA VAL A 85 -10.31 4.59 -4.32
C VAL A 85 -9.62 5.20 -5.55
N ASP A 86 -10.39 5.79 -6.46
CA ASP A 86 -9.88 6.42 -7.69
C ASP A 86 -8.98 7.63 -7.39
N MET A 87 -9.18 8.31 -6.25
CA MET A 87 -8.32 9.40 -5.79
C MET A 87 -7.07 8.92 -5.06
N ILE A 88 -7.18 7.92 -4.16
CA ILE A 88 -6.03 7.49 -3.35
C ILE A 88 -5.03 6.65 -4.14
N LEU A 89 -5.47 5.79 -5.05
CA LEU A 89 -4.57 4.86 -5.73
C LEU A 89 -3.47 5.57 -6.54
N PRO A 90 -3.75 6.60 -7.35
CA PRO A 90 -2.70 7.36 -8.03
C PRO A 90 -1.77 8.08 -7.06
N LEU A 91 -2.27 8.55 -5.92
CA LEU A 91 -1.47 9.23 -4.90
C LEU A 91 -0.55 8.25 -4.16
N LEU A 92 -1.03 7.04 -3.87
CA LEU A 92 -0.25 5.94 -3.31
C LEU A 92 0.88 5.54 -4.26
N ALA A 93 0.56 5.33 -5.54
CA ALA A 93 1.53 4.99 -6.59
C ALA A 93 2.65 6.03 -6.71
N ARG A 94 2.35 7.31 -6.47
CA ARG A 94 3.30 8.44 -6.47
C ARG A 94 3.93 8.72 -5.10
N GLN A 95 3.62 7.93 -4.07
CA GLN A 95 4.10 8.11 -2.68
C GLN A 95 3.77 9.50 -2.10
N GLN A 96 2.61 10.06 -2.50
CA GLN A 96 2.15 11.39 -2.10
C GLN A 96 1.29 11.37 -0.83
N ILE A 97 0.86 10.20 -0.36
CA ILE A 97 0.14 10.04 0.91
C ILE A 97 1.16 9.91 2.05
N ASN A 98 0.94 10.62 3.14
CA ASN A 98 1.81 10.60 4.32
C ASN A 98 1.59 9.31 5.13
N LEU A 99 2.33 8.26 4.77
CA LEU A 99 2.30 6.93 5.39
C LEU A 99 3.54 6.65 6.26
N ASP A 100 4.09 7.70 6.88
CA ASP A 100 5.40 7.68 7.55
C ASP A 100 5.33 7.13 8.99
N SER A 101 4.26 6.41 9.34
CA SER A 101 4.04 5.93 10.70
C SER A 101 3.18 4.67 10.74
N PRO A 102 3.31 3.82 11.77
CA PRO A 102 2.50 2.61 11.91
C PRO A 102 1.00 2.92 11.99
N VAL A 103 0.64 4.03 12.66
CA VAL A 103 -0.75 4.49 12.75
C VAL A 103 -1.30 4.84 11.37
N ALA A 104 -0.51 5.52 10.52
CA ALA A 104 -0.95 5.87 9.17
C ALA A 104 -1.18 4.63 8.30
N LEU A 105 -0.31 3.61 8.42
CA LEU A 105 -0.49 2.33 7.75
C LEU A 105 -1.76 1.60 8.23
N ASP A 106 -2.04 1.60 9.53
CA ASP A 106 -3.24 0.97 10.08
C ASP A 106 -4.51 1.68 9.60
N VAL A 107 -4.49 3.01 9.52
CA VAL A 107 -5.59 3.81 8.96
C VAL A 107 -5.82 3.46 7.48
N LEU A 108 -4.76 3.27 6.68
CA LEU A 108 -4.90 2.88 5.28
C LEU A 108 -5.54 1.49 5.14
N HIS A 109 -5.10 0.50 5.94
CA HIS A 109 -5.71 -0.82 5.95
C HIS A 109 -7.20 -0.75 6.32
N HIS A 110 -7.54 0.03 7.35
CA HIS A 110 -8.91 0.19 7.80
C HIS A 110 -9.80 0.88 6.74
N LEU A 111 -9.28 1.89 6.05
CA LEU A 111 -9.97 2.55 4.95
C LEU A 111 -10.25 1.57 3.80
N LEU A 112 -9.23 0.82 3.36
CA LEU A 112 -9.36 -0.17 2.28
C LEU A 112 -10.27 -1.35 2.67
N GLY A 113 -10.36 -1.67 3.95
CA GLY A 113 -11.33 -2.64 4.48
C GLY A 113 -12.77 -2.11 4.56
N THR A 114 -12.96 -0.79 4.55
CA THR A 114 -14.27 -0.13 4.69
C THR A 114 -14.92 0.20 3.34
N VAL A 115 -14.13 0.41 2.28
CA VAL A 115 -14.66 0.69 0.93
C VAL A 115 -15.43 -0.51 0.38
N ALA A 116 -16.38 -0.23 -0.52
CA ALA A 116 -17.08 -1.29 -1.24
C ALA A 116 -16.10 -2.18 -2.02
N PRO A 117 -16.19 -3.52 -1.91
CA PRO A 117 -15.30 -4.43 -2.65
C PRO A 117 -15.34 -4.23 -4.17
N SER A 118 -16.48 -3.78 -4.70
CA SER A 118 -16.64 -3.43 -6.11
C SER A 118 -15.74 -2.27 -6.55
N SER A 119 -15.42 -1.34 -5.65
CA SER A 119 -14.57 -0.19 -5.94
C SER A 119 -13.11 -0.58 -6.17
N LEU A 120 -12.68 -1.68 -5.56
CA LEU A 120 -11.35 -2.28 -5.69
C LEU A 120 -11.24 -3.25 -6.89
N ARG A 121 -12.31 -3.36 -7.69
CA ARG A 121 -12.35 -4.16 -8.92
C ARG A 121 -12.39 -3.27 -10.17
N PRO A 122 -11.75 -3.67 -11.27
CA PRO A 122 -10.90 -4.86 -11.42
C PRO A 122 -9.58 -4.74 -10.63
N VAL A 123 -8.98 -5.88 -10.25
CA VAL A 123 -7.75 -5.92 -9.44
C VAL A 123 -6.53 -5.36 -10.17
N ASP A 124 -6.61 -5.17 -11.48
CA ASP A 124 -5.58 -4.64 -12.36
C ASP A 124 -4.90 -3.39 -11.83
N ILE A 125 -5.69 -2.43 -11.34
CA ILE A 125 -5.16 -1.15 -10.89
C ILE A 125 -4.37 -1.32 -9.59
N LEU A 126 -4.74 -2.30 -8.76
CA LEU A 126 -4.02 -2.67 -7.54
C LEU A 126 -2.72 -3.40 -7.89
N LEU A 127 -2.75 -4.31 -8.87
CA LEU A 127 -1.56 -5.03 -9.33
C LEU A 127 -0.54 -4.08 -9.95
N LYS A 128 -0.99 -3.14 -10.79
CA LYS A 128 -0.14 -2.11 -11.38
C LYS A 128 0.49 -1.21 -10.33
N ALA A 129 -0.23 -0.86 -9.26
CA ALA A 129 0.30 -0.05 -8.18
C ALA A 129 1.23 -0.83 -7.25
N LEU A 130 0.91 -2.10 -6.95
CA LEU A 130 1.72 -2.99 -6.12
C LEU A 130 3.10 -3.23 -6.75
N LEU A 131 3.13 -3.50 -8.04
CA LEU A 131 4.34 -3.75 -8.82
C LEU A 131 5.00 -2.44 -9.28
N LEU A 132 5.05 -1.43 -8.41
CA LEU A 132 5.87 -0.24 -8.60
C LEU A 132 7.11 -0.32 -7.72
N VAL A 133 8.08 0.54 -8.01
CA VAL A 133 9.33 0.71 -7.26
C VAL A 133 9.24 2.03 -6.49
N PRO A 134 9.93 2.17 -5.34
CA PRO A 134 10.02 3.47 -4.67
C PRO A 134 10.55 4.55 -5.63
N TYR A 135 10.03 5.77 -5.52
CA TYR A 135 10.41 6.88 -6.41
C TYR A 135 11.88 7.26 -6.19
N ASP A 136 12.29 7.24 -4.92
CA ASP A 136 13.66 7.43 -4.48
C ASP A 136 14.09 6.23 -3.62
N GLN A 137 15.00 5.42 -4.15
CA GLN A 137 15.53 4.23 -3.48
C GLN A 137 16.50 4.56 -2.34
N VAL A 138 16.94 5.82 -2.21
CA VAL A 138 17.85 6.28 -1.16
C VAL A 138 17.08 6.86 0.04
N SER A 139 15.94 7.51 -0.21
CA SER A 139 15.13 8.13 0.83
C SER A 139 14.36 7.10 1.66
N ILE A 140 14.63 7.09 2.97
CA ILE A 140 13.93 6.25 3.96
C ILE A 140 12.42 6.52 3.91
N VAL A 141 12.02 7.78 3.78
CA VAL A 141 10.61 8.19 3.76
C VAL A 141 9.92 7.67 2.48
N SER A 142 10.60 7.77 1.33
CA SER A 142 10.09 7.22 0.06
C SER A 142 9.89 5.70 0.17
N MET A 143 10.87 5.02 0.77
CA MET A 143 10.84 3.58 1.01
C MET A 143 9.70 3.16 1.96
N GLN A 144 9.53 3.85 3.09
CA GLN A 144 8.44 3.61 4.04
C GLN A 144 7.07 3.78 3.37
N ARG A 145 6.84 4.89 2.65
CA ARG A 145 5.57 5.12 1.96
C ARG A 145 5.26 4.07 0.90
N TRP A 146 6.27 3.67 0.15
CA TRP A 146 6.13 2.62 -0.85
C TRP A 146 5.82 1.26 -0.20
N LEU A 147 6.54 0.89 0.85
CA LEU A 147 6.33 -0.39 1.54
C LEU A 147 4.97 -0.42 2.25
N ALA A 148 4.56 0.67 2.88
CA ALA A 148 3.23 0.86 3.45
C ALA A 148 2.12 0.63 2.40
N MET A 149 2.27 1.21 1.21
CA MET A 149 1.36 0.97 0.08
C MET A 149 1.38 -0.52 -0.31
N ALA A 150 2.56 -1.10 -0.52
CA ALA A 150 2.69 -2.49 -0.96
C ALA A 150 2.03 -3.46 0.05
N LEU A 151 2.24 -3.24 1.35
CA LEU A 151 1.61 -3.99 2.44
C LEU A 151 0.08 -3.89 2.40
N ALA A 152 -0.44 -2.67 2.27
CA ALA A 152 -1.89 -2.43 2.24
C ALA A 152 -2.54 -3.08 1.01
N LEU A 153 -1.93 -2.94 -0.17
CA LEU A 153 -2.43 -3.56 -1.41
C LEU A 153 -2.31 -5.08 -1.37
N LEU A 154 -1.21 -5.63 -0.84
CA LEU A 154 -1.06 -7.07 -0.65
C LEU A 154 -2.12 -7.61 0.30
N GLY A 155 -2.42 -6.89 1.39
CA GLY A 155 -3.51 -7.21 2.31
C GLY A 155 -4.87 -7.27 1.61
N VAL A 156 -5.19 -6.27 0.78
CA VAL A 156 -6.44 -6.26 0.00
C VAL A 156 -6.50 -7.43 -0.98
N LEU A 157 -5.43 -7.67 -1.74
CA LEU A 157 -5.40 -8.73 -2.75
C LEU A 157 -5.53 -10.11 -2.11
N THR A 158 -4.83 -10.35 -1.00
CA THR A 158 -4.85 -11.65 -0.30
C THR A 158 -6.18 -11.93 0.40
N THR A 159 -6.91 -10.89 0.83
CA THR A 159 -8.19 -11.05 1.55
C THR A 159 -9.41 -11.04 0.63
N GLN A 160 -9.39 -10.29 -0.47
CA GLN A 160 -10.57 -10.07 -1.32
C GLN A 160 -10.52 -10.78 -2.67
N SER A 161 -9.37 -11.36 -3.05
CA SER A 161 -9.17 -12.00 -4.36
C SER A 161 -8.57 -13.40 -4.22
N LYS A 162 -9.00 -14.30 -5.10
CA LYS A 162 -8.42 -15.64 -5.19
C LYS A 162 -7.09 -15.57 -5.94
N GLU A 163 -6.14 -16.44 -5.57
CA GLU A 163 -4.85 -16.58 -6.25
C GLU A 163 -5.02 -16.70 -7.77
N GLU A 164 -5.93 -17.56 -8.25
CA GLU A 164 -6.16 -17.75 -9.70
C GLU A 164 -6.57 -16.47 -10.43
N THR A 165 -7.41 -15.64 -9.80
CA THR A 165 -7.82 -14.35 -10.38
C THR A 165 -6.64 -13.41 -10.47
N ILE A 166 -5.80 -13.35 -9.43
CA ILE A 166 -4.60 -12.51 -9.41
C ILE A 166 -3.64 -12.95 -10.51
N LEU A 167 -3.33 -14.25 -10.59
CA LEU A 167 -2.38 -14.79 -11.56
C LEU A 167 -2.86 -14.63 -13.01
N SER A 168 -4.15 -14.85 -13.28
CA SER A 168 -4.75 -14.61 -14.61
C SER A 168 -4.63 -13.15 -15.02
N ARG A 169 -4.98 -12.21 -14.13
CA ARG A 169 -4.87 -10.77 -14.45
C ARG A 169 -3.42 -10.32 -14.58
N LEU A 170 -2.51 -10.88 -13.79
CA LEU A 170 -1.08 -10.59 -13.88
C LEU A 170 -0.52 -11.01 -15.25
N GLN A 171 -0.91 -12.20 -15.73
CA GLN A 171 -0.54 -12.72 -17.05
C GLN A 171 -1.15 -11.88 -18.18
N GLU A 172 -2.43 -11.52 -18.09
CA GLU A 172 -3.12 -10.73 -19.13
C GLU A 172 -2.57 -9.31 -19.24
N LEU A 173 -2.13 -8.72 -18.14
CA LEU A 173 -1.52 -7.40 -18.13
C LEU A 173 -0.05 -7.42 -18.60
N GLY A 174 0.55 -8.60 -18.76
CA GLY A 174 1.96 -8.76 -19.13
C GLY A 174 2.91 -8.10 -18.12
N LEU A 175 2.55 -8.10 -16.83
CA LEU A 175 3.37 -7.47 -15.79
C LEU A 175 4.53 -8.41 -15.44
N THR A 176 5.74 -7.86 -15.43
CA THR A 176 6.98 -8.61 -15.19
C THR A 176 7.63 -8.14 -13.88
N SER A 177 8.49 -8.98 -13.29
CA SER A 177 9.15 -8.67 -12.02
C SER A 177 10.47 -7.91 -12.19
N ASP A 178 10.70 -7.26 -13.34
CA ASP A 178 11.92 -6.47 -13.61
C ASP A 178 11.92 -5.11 -12.87
N LEU A 179 11.23 -5.05 -11.74
CA LEU A 179 10.99 -3.86 -10.93
C LEU A 179 12.30 -3.30 -10.38
N PHE A 180 13.19 -4.18 -9.96
CA PHE A 180 14.52 -3.80 -9.52
C PHE A 180 15.49 -4.02 -10.69
N ILE A 181 15.41 -3.13 -11.70
CA ILE A 181 16.33 -3.15 -12.84
C ILE A 181 17.76 -3.18 -12.30
N CYS A 182 18.49 -4.21 -12.72
CA CYS A 182 19.89 -4.34 -12.44
C CYS A 182 20.66 -3.25 -13.16
N VAL A 183 21.05 -2.19 -12.46
CA VAL A 183 21.97 -1.17 -13.01
C VAL A 183 23.29 -1.82 -13.46
N LEU A 184 23.59 -3.02 -12.93
CA LEU A 184 24.80 -3.80 -13.20
C LEU A 184 24.69 -4.76 -14.40
N ASP A 185 23.52 -4.87 -15.05
CA ASP A 185 23.37 -5.70 -16.26
C ASP A 185 23.01 -4.85 -17.48
N PRO A 186 24.01 -4.22 -18.14
CA PRO A 186 23.79 -3.45 -19.36
C PRO A 186 23.39 -4.31 -20.58
N GLN A 187 23.26 -5.63 -20.42
CA GLN A 187 22.84 -6.56 -21.47
C GLN A 187 21.40 -7.06 -21.32
N HIS A 188 20.50 -6.27 -20.71
CA HIS A 188 19.06 -6.49 -20.89
C HIS A 188 18.72 -6.38 -22.39
N THR A 189 18.81 -7.51 -23.07
CA THR A 189 18.69 -7.60 -24.52
C THR A 189 17.21 -7.64 -24.83
N LYS A 190 16.79 -7.23 -26.03
CA LYS A 190 15.39 -7.34 -26.47
C LYS A 190 14.81 -8.77 -26.33
N GLU A 191 15.67 -9.78 -26.21
CA GLU A 191 15.33 -11.18 -25.93
C GLU A 191 14.82 -11.40 -24.49
N ASP A 192 15.30 -10.66 -23.48
CA ASP A 192 14.78 -10.75 -22.11
C ASP A 192 13.36 -10.18 -22.00
N ALA A 193 13.04 -9.13 -22.76
CA ALA A 193 11.68 -8.61 -22.86
C ALA A 193 10.71 -9.59 -23.55
N LEU A 194 11.22 -10.41 -24.48
CA LEU A 194 10.45 -11.50 -25.12
C LEU A 194 10.29 -12.70 -24.16
N ASN A 195 11.31 -13.00 -23.36
CA ASN A 195 11.27 -14.04 -22.32
C ASN A 195 10.47 -13.61 -21.08
N ALA A 196 10.31 -12.32 -20.83
CA ALA A 196 9.49 -11.82 -19.73
C ALA A 196 8.00 -12.17 -19.94
N ASN A 197 7.54 -12.23 -21.19
CA ASN A 197 6.23 -12.77 -21.57
C ASN A 197 6.10 -14.30 -21.40
N MET A 198 7.21 -15.01 -21.15
CA MET A 198 7.23 -16.45 -20.85
C MET A 198 7.36 -16.73 -19.35
N THR A 199 7.65 -15.73 -18.52
CA THR A 199 7.72 -15.95 -17.06
C THR A 199 6.33 -16.24 -16.51
N PRO A 200 6.15 -17.36 -15.79
CA PRO A 200 4.84 -17.70 -15.27
C PRO A 200 4.43 -16.69 -14.19
N PRO A 201 3.15 -16.31 -14.11
CA PRO A 201 2.68 -15.24 -13.22
C PRO A 201 2.98 -15.53 -11.74
N GLU A 202 2.98 -16.80 -11.32
CA GLU A 202 3.38 -17.19 -9.97
C GLU A 202 4.85 -16.88 -9.67
N GLU A 203 5.72 -16.92 -10.68
CA GLU A 203 7.15 -16.60 -10.55
C GLU A 203 7.35 -15.09 -10.50
N VAL A 204 6.57 -14.31 -11.27
CA VAL A 204 6.57 -12.85 -11.16
C VAL A 204 6.21 -12.41 -9.74
N LEU A 205 5.11 -12.92 -9.18
CA LEU A 205 4.68 -12.54 -7.84
C LEU A 205 5.63 -13.06 -6.75
N ALA A 206 6.15 -14.28 -6.88
CA ALA A 206 7.11 -14.83 -5.93
C ALA A 206 8.43 -14.04 -5.94
N ARG A 207 8.95 -13.69 -7.13
CA ARG A 207 10.15 -12.85 -7.25
C ARG A 207 9.92 -11.49 -6.64
N PHE A 208 8.80 -10.83 -6.93
CA PHE A 208 8.46 -9.54 -6.35
C PHE A 208 8.53 -9.58 -4.82
N LEU A 209 7.83 -10.54 -4.19
CA LEU A 209 7.83 -10.69 -2.74
C LEU A 209 9.26 -10.87 -2.17
N LEU A 210 10.08 -11.71 -2.82
CA LEU A 210 11.47 -11.93 -2.42
C LEU A 210 12.32 -10.66 -2.56
N GLN A 211 12.14 -9.90 -3.65
CA GLN A 211 12.88 -8.68 -3.88
C GLN A 211 12.48 -7.57 -2.91
N ILE A 212 11.20 -7.42 -2.56
CA ILE A 212 10.78 -6.46 -1.53
C ILE A 212 11.45 -6.81 -0.19
N VAL A 213 11.46 -8.09 0.20
CA VAL A 213 12.13 -8.53 1.44
C VAL A 213 13.61 -8.15 1.40
N GLY A 214 14.31 -8.50 0.32
CA GLY A 214 15.73 -8.21 0.16
C GLY A 214 16.07 -6.73 0.18
N PHE A 215 15.30 -5.93 -0.57
CA PHE A 215 15.50 -4.49 -0.63
C PHE A 215 15.27 -3.84 0.74
N THR A 216 14.20 -4.25 1.43
CA THR A 216 13.85 -3.72 2.76
C THR A 216 14.88 -4.13 3.81
N VAL A 217 15.28 -5.41 3.88
CA VAL A 217 16.23 -5.87 4.90
C VAL A 217 17.62 -5.27 4.70
N THR A 218 18.08 -5.12 3.47
CA THR A 218 19.36 -4.46 3.14
C THR A 218 19.33 -2.98 3.55
N THR A 219 18.20 -2.31 3.35
CA THR A 219 18.00 -0.92 3.79
C THR A 219 17.99 -0.81 5.32
N VAL A 220 17.30 -1.73 6.01
CA VAL A 220 17.31 -1.75 7.49
C VAL A 220 18.71 -2.01 8.02
N GLN A 221 19.46 -2.94 7.42
CA GLN A 221 20.85 -3.24 7.76
C GLN A 221 21.75 -2.01 7.60
N SER A 222 21.71 -1.36 6.42
CA SER A 222 22.54 -0.17 6.15
C SER A 222 22.24 0.97 7.13
N LEU A 223 20.96 1.17 7.49
CA LEU A 223 20.55 2.18 8.47
C LEU A 223 20.99 1.83 9.89
N ARG A 224 20.90 0.56 10.32
CA ARG A 224 21.35 0.11 11.63
C ARG A 224 22.84 0.35 11.85
N PHE A 225 23.66 0.16 10.82
CA PHE A 225 25.11 0.37 10.89
C PHE A 225 25.54 1.81 10.60
N SER A 226 24.69 2.61 9.96
CA SER A 226 24.89 4.05 9.79
C SER A 226 24.60 4.76 11.13
N LYS A 227 25.64 5.30 11.78
CA LYS A 227 25.58 5.99 13.10
C LYS A 227 24.84 7.34 13.08
N SER A 228 23.68 7.42 12.43
CA SER A 228 22.83 8.60 12.41
C SER A 228 21.93 8.60 13.65
N ILE A 229 22.47 9.04 14.79
CA ILE A 229 21.68 9.25 16.01
C ILE A 229 20.76 10.46 15.77
N ASP A 230 19.48 10.21 15.54
CA ASP A 230 18.49 11.28 15.53
C ASP A 230 18.10 11.66 16.98
N VAL A 231 17.97 12.96 17.22
CA VAL A 231 17.84 13.57 18.56
C VAL A 231 16.51 13.25 19.26
N SER A 232 15.58 12.60 18.56
CA SER A 232 14.22 12.25 19.01
C SER A 232 14.12 10.92 19.77
N GLY A 233 15.21 10.14 19.87
CA GLY A 233 15.24 8.85 20.60
C GLY A 233 14.47 7.69 19.94
N VAL A 234 13.62 7.97 18.95
CA VAL A 234 13.01 6.99 18.05
C VAL A 234 13.86 6.92 16.80
N GLN A 235 14.41 5.74 16.51
CA GLN A 235 15.27 5.62 15.34
C GLN A 235 14.40 5.52 14.08
N PRO A 236 14.74 6.24 12.99
CA PRO A 236 13.94 6.23 11.76
C PRO A 236 13.79 4.83 11.13
N HIS A 237 14.70 3.88 11.44
CA HIS A 237 14.60 2.49 11.01
C HIS A 237 13.57 1.65 11.78
N ASP A 238 13.07 2.11 12.93
CA ASP A 238 12.17 1.30 13.78
C ASP A 238 10.84 1.02 13.06
N PHE A 239 10.30 2.01 12.33
CA PHE A 239 9.09 1.80 11.54
C PHE A 239 9.35 0.90 10.33
N LEU A 240 10.45 1.09 9.60
CA LEU A 240 10.78 0.25 8.44
C LEU A 240 11.01 -1.23 8.84
N ALA A 241 11.63 -1.46 10.01
CA ALA A 241 11.76 -2.79 10.58
C ALA A 241 10.40 -3.40 10.97
N GLN A 242 9.46 -2.60 11.49
CA GLN A 242 8.08 -3.06 11.74
C GLN A 242 7.36 -3.42 10.43
N GLU A 243 7.55 -2.64 9.36
CA GLU A 243 6.97 -2.94 8.05
C GLU A 243 7.54 -4.25 7.47
N LEU A 244 8.85 -4.46 7.58
CA LEU A 244 9.48 -5.74 7.21
C LEU A 244 8.88 -6.91 8.00
N SER A 245 8.70 -6.75 9.32
CA SER A 245 8.07 -7.76 10.16
C SER A 245 6.64 -8.07 9.71
N ARG A 246 5.83 -7.03 9.42
CA ARG A 246 4.48 -7.17 8.88
C ARG A 246 4.45 -7.85 7.51
N LEU A 247 5.42 -7.56 6.64
CA LEU A 247 5.56 -8.22 5.34
C LEU A 247 5.83 -9.71 5.49
N LEU A 248 6.80 -10.09 6.32
CA LEU A 248 7.15 -11.49 6.58
C LEU A 248 5.97 -12.24 7.21
N LEU A 249 5.23 -11.61 8.12
CA LEU A 249 4.03 -12.18 8.71
C LEU A 249 2.92 -12.38 7.67
N SER A 250 2.70 -11.40 6.79
CA SER A 250 1.74 -11.48 5.68
C SER A 250 2.09 -12.62 4.71
N MET A 251 3.35 -12.73 4.31
CA MET A 251 3.86 -13.84 3.49
C MET A 251 3.69 -15.19 4.20
N THR A 252 3.98 -15.25 5.50
CA THR A 252 3.79 -16.47 6.31
C THR A 252 2.33 -16.90 6.30
N HIS A 253 1.39 -15.97 6.53
CA HIS A 253 -0.03 -16.24 6.48
C HIS A 253 -0.48 -16.68 5.07
N MET A 254 -0.03 -15.98 4.03
CA MET A 254 -0.31 -16.27 2.63
C MET A 254 0.05 -17.71 2.24
N PHE A 255 1.22 -18.21 2.68
CA PHE A 255 1.67 -19.57 2.37
C PHE A 255 1.09 -20.63 3.31
N LYS A 256 1.00 -20.36 4.63
CA LYS A 256 0.48 -21.34 5.60
C LYS A 256 -1.02 -21.57 5.48
N SER A 257 -1.80 -20.56 5.09
CA SER A 257 -3.24 -20.70 4.87
C SER A 257 -3.58 -21.54 3.63
N GLY A 258 -2.61 -21.77 2.74
CA GLY A 258 -2.83 -22.44 1.46
C GLY A 258 -3.60 -21.57 0.44
N ALA A 259 -3.85 -20.29 0.74
CA ALA A 259 -4.56 -19.38 -0.15
C ALA A 259 -3.79 -19.05 -1.43
N PHE A 260 -2.45 -19.10 -1.37
CA PHE A 260 -1.54 -18.84 -2.51
C PHE A 260 -0.57 -20.00 -2.69
N ARG A 261 -1.10 -21.16 -3.08
CA ARG A 261 -0.33 -22.41 -3.16
C ARG A 261 0.65 -22.39 -4.34
N LYS A 262 0.25 -21.88 -5.51
CA LYS A 262 1.11 -21.84 -6.71
C LYS A 262 2.30 -20.91 -6.46
N VAL A 263 2.04 -19.72 -5.92
CA VAL A 263 3.09 -18.76 -5.52
C VAL A 263 3.98 -19.34 -4.43
N GLY A 264 3.42 -20.03 -3.43
CA GLY A 264 4.20 -20.67 -2.37
C GLY A 264 5.14 -21.78 -2.89
N VAL A 265 4.66 -22.64 -3.80
CA VAL A 265 5.50 -23.66 -4.45
C VAL A 265 6.60 -23.01 -5.30
N MET A 266 6.26 -21.95 -6.02
CA MET A 266 7.25 -21.22 -6.82
C MET A 266 8.30 -20.52 -5.93
N MET A 267 7.89 -19.91 -4.83
CA MET A 267 8.80 -19.34 -3.84
C MET A 267 9.79 -20.39 -3.31
N ALA A 268 9.32 -21.58 -2.93
CA ALA A 268 10.19 -22.67 -2.47
C ALA A 268 11.18 -23.14 -3.56
N SER A 269 10.72 -23.20 -4.82
CA SER A 269 11.57 -23.48 -5.98
C SER A 269 12.65 -22.40 -6.17
N LEU A 270 12.28 -21.12 -6.12
CA LEU A 270 13.21 -19.99 -6.27
C LEU A 270 14.28 -19.97 -5.18
N ILE A 271 13.89 -20.24 -3.94
CA ILE A 271 14.79 -20.32 -2.78
C ILE A 271 15.80 -21.48 -2.92
N SER A 272 15.39 -22.58 -3.56
CA SER A 272 16.24 -23.77 -3.74
C SER A 272 17.16 -23.69 -4.96
N ARG A 273 16.93 -22.73 -5.87
CA ARG A 273 17.76 -22.55 -7.07
C ARG A 273 19.04 -21.81 -6.69
N PRO A 274 20.22 -22.25 -7.18
CA PRO A 274 21.44 -21.46 -7.07
C PRO A 274 21.25 -20.12 -7.80
N GLN A 275 21.90 -19.05 -7.33
CA GLN A 275 21.73 -17.70 -7.87
C GLN A 275 21.95 -17.67 -9.39
N GLN A 276 20.87 -17.49 -10.16
CA GLN A 276 20.91 -17.51 -11.63
C GLN A 276 21.31 -16.16 -12.22
N SER A 277 20.95 -15.06 -11.54
CA SER A 277 21.25 -13.68 -11.96
C SER A 277 21.79 -12.87 -10.79
N LYS A 278 22.82 -12.06 -11.03
CA LYS A 278 23.43 -11.16 -10.00
C LYS A 278 22.44 -10.12 -9.44
N CYS A 279 21.31 -9.96 -10.12
CA CYS A 279 20.35 -8.89 -9.95
C CYS A 279 19.23 -9.21 -8.98
N TRP A 280 19.10 -10.48 -8.58
CA TRP A 280 18.07 -10.92 -7.66
C TRP A 280 18.67 -11.29 -6.32
N PHE A 281 17.99 -10.88 -5.26
CA PHE A 281 18.28 -11.37 -3.92
C PHE A 281 18.11 -12.89 -3.86
N ALA A 282 19.23 -13.58 -3.63
CA ALA A 282 19.27 -15.02 -3.39
C ALA A 282 19.12 -15.31 -1.89
N LEU A 283 18.74 -16.54 -1.55
CA LEU A 283 18.57 -16.96 -0.16
C LEU A 283 19.84 -16.76 0.68
N ASP A 284 21.00 -17.12 0.12
CA ASP A 284 22.27 -17.03 0.84
C ASP A 284 22.58 -15.58 1.26
N HIS A 285 22.40 -14.63 0.33
CA HIS A 285 22.57 -13.22 0.62
C HIS A 285 21.56 -12.72 1.67
N LEU A 286 20.29 -13.11 1.55
CA LEU A 286 19.29 -12.76 2.55
C LEU A 286 19.67 -13.30 3.93
N ASN A 287 20.11 -14.56 4.02
CA ASN A 287 20.56 -15.18 5.26
C ASN A 287 21.74 -14.42 5.86
N GLU A 288 22.75 -14.04 5.07
CA GLU A 288 23.89 -13.23 5.53
C GLU A 288 23.42 -11.88 6.11
N VAL A 289 22.53 -11.19 5.40
CA VAL A 289 21.99 -9.91 5.85
C VAL A 289 21.18 -10.08 7.15
N PHE A 290 20.30 -11.07 7.24
CA PHE A 290 19.54 -11.35 8.46
C PHE A 290 20.44 -11.76 9.61
N HIS A 291 21.49 -12.56 9.38
CA HIS A 291 22.45 -12.94 10.42
C HIS A 291 23.21 -11.75 10.97
N SER A 292 23.53 -10.75 10.13
CA SER A 292 24.21 -9.54 10.59
C SER A 292 23.35 -8.63 11.48
N LEU A 293 22.02 -8.82 11.48
CA LEU A 293 21.08 -8.06 12.30
C LEU A 293 20.88 -8.65 13.71
N ILE A 294 21.45 -9.83 13.98
CA ILE A 294 21.43 -10.54 15.28
C ILE A 294 22.66 -10.13 16.09
#